data_AF-A0A091TSJ9-F1
#
_entry.id   AF-A0A091TSJ9-F1
#
_cell.length_a   1.000
_cell.length_b   1.000
_cell.length_c   1.000
_cell.angle_alpha   90.00
_cell.angle_beta   90.00
_cell.angle_gamma   90.00
#
_symmetry.space_group_name_H-M   'P 1'
#
loop_
_entity.id
_entity.type
_entity.pdbx_description
1 polymer ?
#
loop_
_entity_poly.entity_id
_entity_poly.type
_entity_poly.pdbx_seq_one_letter_code
_entity_poly.pdbx_strand_id
1 'polypeptide(L)'
;VARALRDHRSFLQVVIRGFLPGSLICHGDVVFQHPAPTSLEVLEALALSVGPNEALAGSDFQVDPYSLAVGEATLEPPLPEPGFPEYGVAIMVVCGLCIITAPIVLLVCLRTKRLRWRDVVALWDRRDPEAGTQTLEMDNQGFW
;
A
#
# COMPACT_ATOMS: atom_id res chain seq x y z
N VAL A 1 -21.24 -25.54 15.39
CA VAL A 1 -21.19 -26.78 14.59
C VAL A 1 -22.50 -27.55 14.59
N ALA A 2 -22.96 -28.18 15.68
CA ALA A 2 -24.20 -28.97 15.67
C ALA A 2 -25.45 -28.18 15.20
N ARG A 3 -25.53 -26.88 15.54
CA ARG A 3 -26.59 -25.99 15.06
C ARG A 3 -26.55 -25.77 13.54
N ALA A 4 -25.35 -25.69 12.95
CA ALA A 4 -25.17 -25.54 11.49
C ALA A 4 -25.65 -26.77 10.73
N LEU A 5 -25.44 -27.95 11.31
CA LEU A 5 -25.77 -29.23 10.68
C LEU A 5 -27.16 -29.76 11.05
N ARG A 6 -27.89 -29.03 11.89
CA ARG A 6 -29.22 -29.43 12.39
C ARG A 6 -30.24 -29.61 11.26
N ASP A 7 -30.06 -28.90 10.15
CA ASP A 7 -30.96 -28.96 9.00
C ASP A 7 -30.83 -30.28 8.23
N HIS A 8 -29.75 -31.03 8.44
CA HIS A 8 -29.57 -32.36 7.89
C HIS A 8 -30.29 -33.40 8.76
N ARG A 9 -31.34 -34.04 8.21
CA ARG A 9 -32.12 -35.05 8.96
C ARG A 9 -31.32 -36.26 9.41
N SER A 10 -30.23 -36.58 8.72
CA SER A 10 -29.33 -37.67 9.06
C SER A 10 -28.29 -37.29 10.12
N PHE A 11 -28.22 -36.02 10.56
CA PHE A 11 -27.25 -35.58 11.56
C PHE A 11 -27.53 -36.23 12.92
N LEU A 12 -26.52 -36.91 13.49
CA LEU A 12 -26.62 -37.55 14.80
C LEU A 12 -25.87 -36.73 15.86
N GLN A 13 -24.58 -36.50 15.65
CA GLN A 13 -23.74 -35.82 16.63
C GLN A 13 -22.44 -35.27 16.04
N VAL A 14 -21.82 -34.36 16.79
CA VAL A 14 -20.45 -33.87 16.57
C VAL A 14 -19.63 -34.21 17.80
N VAL A 15 -18.45 -34.80 17.60
CA VAL A 15 -17.51 -35.15 18.66
C VAL A 15 -16.23 -34.33 18.47
N ILE A 16 -15.88 -33.50 19.44
CA ILE A 16 -14.62 -32.75 19.40
C ILE A 16 -13.52 -33.65 19.97
N ARG A 17 -12.51 -33.95 19.14
CA ARG A 17 -11.35 -34.77 19.52
C ARG A 17 -10.31 -33.99 20.31
N GLY A 18 -10.13 -32.72 19.99
CA GLY A 18 -9.19 -31.86 20.70
C GLY A 18 -8.93 -30.53 20.03
N PHE A 19 -8.15 -29.70 20.74
CA PHE A 19 -7.68 -28.40 20.29
C PHE A 19 -6.16 -28.42 20.20
N LEU A 20 -5.61 -27.89 19.12
CA LEU A 20 -4.16 -27.76 18.95
C LEU A 20 -3.63 -26.51 19.67
N PRO A 21 -2.40 -26.53 20.21
CA PRO A 21 -1.80 -25.36 20.85
C PRO A 21 -1.37 -24.29 19.83
N GLY A 22 -1.48 -23.01 20.20
CA GLY A 22 -0.99 -21.87 19.41
C GLY A 22 -1.95 -21.31 18.36
N SER A 23 -3.00 -22.05 18.03
CA SER A 23 -4.10 -21.66 17.13
C SER A 23 -5.33 -22.46 17.55
N LEU A 24 -6.51 -21.84 17.70
CA LEU A 24 -7.75 -22.54 18.09
C LEU A 24 -8.26 -23.44 16.94
N ILE A 25 -7.45 -24.40 16.51
CA ILE A 25 -7.80 -25.42 15.53
C ILE A 25 -8.51 -26.53 16.30
N CYS A 26 -9.75 -26.78 15.91
CA CYS A 26 -10.59 -27.80 16.50
C CYS A 26 -10.67 -28.99 15.54
N HIS A 27 -10.18 -30.15 15.98
CA HIS A 27 -10.44 -31.41 15.28
C HIS A 27 -11.67 -32.09 15.88
N GLY A 28 -12.60 -32.52 15.03
CA GLY A 28 -13.76 -33.26 15.45
C GLY A 28 -14.33 -34.14 14.36
N ASP A 29 -15.12 -35.12 14.77
CA ASP A 29 -15.88 -35.99 13.88
C ASP A 29 -17.33 -35.55 13.83
N VAL A 30 -17.90 -35.62 12.64
CA VAL A 30 -19.32 -35.39 12.40
C VAL A 30 -19.94 -36.72 12.01
N VAL A 31 -20.95 -37.17 12.75
CA VAL A 31 -21.56 -38.48 12.58
C VAL A 31 -22.96 -38.33 11.99
N PHE A 32 -23.21 -39.05 10.91
CA PHE A 32 -24.50 -39.07 10.21
C PHE A 32 -25.06 -40.49 10.13
N GLN A 33 -26.39 -40.61 10.17
CA GLN A 33 -27.13 -41.82 9.87
C GLN A 33 -27.18 -42.03 8.34
N HIS A 34 -27.28 -43.29 7.90
CA HIS A 34 -27.41 -43.58 6.46
C HIS A 34 -28.79 -43.13 5.92
N PRO A 35 -28.86 -42.45 4.75
CA PRO A 35 -27.75 -42.04 3.90
C PRO A 35 -26.99 -40.82 4.43
N ALA A 36 -25.65 -40.91 4.46
CA ALA A 36 -24.78 -39.84 4.93
C ALA A 36 -24.53 -38.83 3.79
N PRO A 37 -24.56 -37.52 4.07
CA PRO A 37 -24.21 -36.48 3.10
C PRO A 37 -22.74 -36.57 2.70
N THR A 38 -22.42 -36.00 1.54
CA THR A 38 -21.01 -35.93 1.08
C THR A 38 -20.22 -34.92 1.91
N SER A 39 -18.89 -35.06 1.96
CA SER A 39 -18.02 -34.12 2.69
C SER A 39 -18.16 -32.68 2.20
N LEU A 40 -18.38 -32.51 0.88
CA LEU A 40 -18.60 -31.21 0.25
C LEU A 40 -19.93 -30.58 0.70
N GLU A 41 -21.03 -31.34 0.74
CA GLU A 41 -22.32 -30.85 1.25
C GLU A 41 -22.22 -30.39 2.71
N VAL A 42 -21.50 -31.15 3.54
CA VAL A 42 -21.27 -30.79 4.94
C VAL A 42 -20.42 -29.52 5.06
N LEU A 43 -19.38 -29.39 4.23
CA LEU A 43 -18.53 -28.20 4.20
C LEU A 43 -19.32 -26.96 3.77
N GLU A 44 -20.11 -27.06 2.70
CA GLU A 44 -20.98 -25.98 2.23
C GLU A 44 -21.98 -25.56 3.30
N ALA A 45 -22.63 -26.52 3.96
CA ALA A 45 -23.57 -26.22 5.05
C ALA A 45 -22.90 -25.50 6.22
N LEU A 46 -21.66 -25.89 6.57
CA LEU A 46 -20.88 -25.19 7.60
C LEU A 46 -20.50 -23.78 7.15
N ALA A 47 -20.03 -23.61 5.92
CA ALA A 47 -19.65 -22.32 5.36
C ALA A 47 -20.85 -21.36 5.26
N LEU A 48 -22.00 -21.83 4.79
CA LEU A 48 -23.25 -21.07 4.74
C LEU A 48 -23.77 -20.68 6.13
N SER A 49 -23.42 -21.46 7.16
CA SER A 49 -23.79 -21.14 8.53
C SER A 49 -22.89 -20.06 9.17
N VAL A 50 -21.76 -19.72 8.55
CA VAL A 50 -20.92 -18.62 9.00
C VAL A 50 -21.62 -17.31 8.64
N GLY A 51 -22.08 -16.60 9.66
CA GLY A 51 -22.78 -15.34 9.49
C GLY A 51 -21.87 -14.21 8.99
N PRO A 52 -22.43 -13.04 8.65
CA PRO A 52 -21.66 -11.88 8.19
C PRO A 52 -20.64 -11.34 9.22
N ASN A 53 -20.80 -11.71 10.49
CA ASN A 53 -19.86 -11.37 11.58
C ASN A 53 -18.81 -12.47 11.79
N GLU A 54 -18.59 -13.35 10.81
CA GLU A 54 -17.72 -14.54 10.89
C GLU A 54 -18.12 -15.53 11.99
N ALA A 55 -19.28 -15.33 12.60
CA ALA A 55 -19.83 -16.12 13.68
C ALA A 55 -20.40 -17.45 13.16
N LEU A 56 -19.86 -18.58 13.62
CA LEU A 56 -20.33 -19.90 13.22
C LEU A 56 -21.74 -20.18 13.79
N ALA A 57 -22.73 -20.36 12.92
CA ALA A 57 -24.12 -20.67 13.26
C ALA A 57 -24.74 -19.71 14.30
N GLY A 58 -24.37 -18.42 14.25
CA GLY A 58 -24.84 -17.39 15.19
C GLY A 58 -24.36 -17.59 16.63
N SER A 59 -23.20 -18.22 16.81
CA SER A 59 -22.50 -18.29 18.10
C SER A 59 -21.46 -17.17 18.24
N ASP A 60 -20.88 -17.02 19.42
CA ASP A 60 -19.78 -16.06 19.65
C ASP A 60 -18.42 -16.57 19.11
N PHE A 61 -18.40 -17.74 18.49
CA PHE A 61 -17.19 -18.34 17.94
C PHE A 61 -16.99 -17.88 16.48
N GLN A 62 -16.00 -17.02 16.29
CA GLN A 62 -15.61 -16.51 14.98
C GLN A 62 -14.71 -17.53 14.27
N VAL A 63 -15.05 -17.85 13.03
CA VAL A 63 -14.33 -18.80 12.19
C VAL A 63 -14.27 -18.26 10.78
N ASP A 64 -13.07 -18.20 10.23
CA ASP A 64 -12.89 -17.95 8.81
C ASP A 64 -13.48 -19.12 7.99
N PRO A 65 -14.44 -18.88 7.08
CA PRO A 65 -15.03 -19.92 6.23
C PRO A 65 -13.98 -20.72 5.44
N TYR A 66 -12.91 -20.06 4.98
CA TYR A 66 -11.87 -20.70 4.16
C TYR A 66 -10.93 -21.59 4.97
N SER A 67 -10.95 -21.47 6.30
CA SER A 67 -10.21 -22.32 7.23
C SER A 67 -10.97 -23.63 7.57
N LEU A 68 -12.20 -23.81 7.07
CA LEU A 68 -12.99 -25.03 7.29
C LEU A 68 -12.55 -26.15 6.34
N ALA A 69 -12.36 -27.34 6.90
CA ALA A 69 -12.04 -28.55 6.15
C ALA A 69 -12.89 -29.73 6.66
N VAL A 70 -13.44 -30.53 5.75
CA VAL A 70 -14.22 -31.73 6.07
C VAL A 70 -13.70 -32.90 5.23
N GLY A 71 -12.97 -33.83 5.86
CA GLY A 71 -12.28 -34.90 5.13
C GLY A 71 -11.26 -34.29 4.16
N GLU A 72 -11.39 -34.64 2.88
CA GLU A 72 -10.56 -34.07 1.78
C GLU A 72 -11.18 -32.81 1.14
N ALA A 73 -12.34 -32.35 1.61
CA ALA A 73 -12.99 -31.16 1.07
C ALA A 73 -12.52 -29.90 1.81
N THR A 74 -12.04 -28.91 1.05
CA THR A 74 -11.62 -27.58 1.52
C THR A 74 -12.17 -26.51 0.59
N LEU A 75 -12.41 -25.30 1.11
CA LEU A 75 -12.77 -24.15 0.27
C LEU A 75 -11.51 -23.48 -0.28
N GLU A 76 -11.55 -23.10 -1.55
CA GLU A 76 -10.47 -22.33 -2.15
C GLU A 76 -10.57 -20.87 -1.67
N PRO A 77 -9.53 -20.31 -1.04
CA PRO A 77 -9.53 -18.90 -0.65
C PRO A 77 -9.56 -18.00 -1.89
N PRO A 78 -10.23 -16.84 -1.83
CA PRO A 78 -10.20 -15.87 -2.91
C PRO A 78 -8.75 -15.45 -3.16
N LEU A 79 -8.39 -15.32 -4.43
CA LEU A 79 -7.10 -14.77 -4.81
C LEU A 79 -6.95 -13.39 -4.16
N PRO A 80 -5.80 -13.07 -3.55
CA PRO A 80 -5.57 -11.76 -3.00
C PRO A 80 -5.86 -10.73 -4.09
N GLU A 81 -6.77 -9.80 -3.80
CA GLU A 81 -7.03 -8.70 -4.73
C GLU A 81 -5.70 -8.01 -5.04
N PRO A 82 -5.44 -7.60 -6.28
CA PRO A 82 -4.26 -6.82 -6.61
C PRO A 82 -4.31 -5.53 -5.78
N GLY A 83 -3.58 -5.52 -4.67
CA GLY A 83 -3.48 -4.35 -3.81
C GLY A 83 -2.95 -3.17 -4.60
N PHE A 84 -3.31 -1.96 -4.17
CA PHE A 84 -2.71 -0.75 -4.70
C PHE A 84 -1.18 -0.92 -4.69
N PRO A 85 -0.46 -0.60 -5.78
CA PRO A 85 0.97 -0.86 -5.85
C PRO A 85 1.64 -0.28 -4.60
N GLU A 86 2.49 -1.07 -3.92
CA GLU A 86 3.12 -0.70 -2.65
C GLU A 86 3.81 0.69 -2.72
N TYR A 87 4.26 1.05 -3.91
CA TYR A 87 4.94 2.31 -4.22
C TYR A 87 4.03 3.43 -4.74
N GLY A 88 2.76 3.14 -5.04
CA GLY A 88 1.83 4.10 -5.65
C GLY A 88 1.65 5.36 -4.80
N VAL A 89 1.57 5.20 -3.48
CA VAL A 89 1.49 6.34 -2.54
C VAL A 89 2.79 7.15 -2.55
N ALA A 90 3.95 6.50 -2.54
CA ALA A 90 5.24 7.17 -2.58
C ALA A 90 5.43 7.98 -3.88
N ILE A 91 5.04 7.39 -5.02
CA ILE A 91 5.09 8.08 -6.33
C ILE A 91 4.19 9.31 -6.31
N MET A 92 2.96 9.20 -5.81
CA MET A 92 2.03 10.33 -5.71
C MET A 92 2.58 11.47 -4.86
N VAL A 93 3.19 11.18 -3.71
CA VAL A 93 3.80 12.18 -2.82
C VAL A 93 5.00 12.86 -3.48
N VAL A 94 5.90 12.07 -4.07
CA VAL A 94 7.10 12.61 -4.74
C VAL A 94 6.70 13.48 -5.94
N CYS A 95 5.77 13.01 -6.77
CA CYS A 95 5.26 13.78 -7.91
C CYS A 95 4.61 15.10 -7.45
N GLY A 96 3.75 15.06 -6.41
CA GLY A 96 3.12 16.25 -5.86
C GLY A 96 4.14 17.29 -5.35
N LEU A 97 5.16 16.82 -4.61
CA LEU A 97 6.22 17.70 -4.11
C LEU A 97 7.02 18.33 -5.25
N CYS A 98 7.36 17.56 -6.28
CA CYS A 98 8.06 18.07 -7.46
C CYS A 98 7.24 19.14 -8.20
N ILE A 99 5.93 18.91 -8.38
CA ILE A 99 5.04 19.86 -9.07
C ILE A 99 4.91 21.19 -8.29
N ILE A 100 4.98 21.16 -6.96
CA ILE A 100 4.93 22.38 -6.14
C ILE A 100 6.28 23.09 -6.09
N THR A 101 7.37 22.34 -5.90
CA THR A 101 8.71 22.92 -5.69
C THR A 101 9.32 23.45 -6.99
N ALA A 102 9.14 22.77 -8.13
CA ALA A 102 9.67 23.19 -9.42
C ALA A 102 9.25 24.62 -9.85
N PRO A 103 7.96 25.03 -9.81
CA PRO A 103 7.56 26.37 -10.18
C PRO A 103 8.06 27.43 -9.18
N ILE A 104 8.13 27.11 -7.88
CA ILE A 104 8.67 28.02 -6.86
C ILE A 104 10.16 28.28 -7.13
N VAL A 105 10.95 27.22 -7.33
CA VAL A 105 12.38 27.33 -7.66
C VAL A 105 12.58 28.07 -8.98
N LEU A 106 11.78 27.76 -10.00
CA LEU A 106 11.82 28.47 -11.29
C LEU A 106 11.55 29.96 -11.11
N LEU A 107 10.54 30.33 -10.32
CA LEU A 107 10.19 31.73 -10.05
C LEU A 107 11.30 32.46 -9.30
N VAL A 108 11.91 31.83 -8.29
CA VAL A 108 13.05 32.38 -7.54
C VAL A 108 14.28 32.55 -8.44
N CYS A 109 14.57 31.55 -9.28
CA CYS A 109 15.66 31.62 -10.27
C CYS A 109 15.43 32.74 -11.30
N LEU A 110 14.19 32.95 -11.76
CA LEU A 110 13.88 34.05 -12.67
C LEU A 110 14.00 35.42 -11.97
N ARG A 111 13.55 35.54 -10.72
CA ARG A 111 13.68 36.78 -9.91
C ARG A 111 15.15 37.14 -9.69
N THR A 112 15.99 36.19 -9.31
CA THR A 112 17.43 36.40 -9.07
C THR A 112 18.18 36.71 -10.36
N LYS A 113 17.88 36.02 -11.48
CA LYS A 113 18.43 36.37 -12.80
C LYS A 113 18.02 37.76 -13.24
N ARG A 114 16.77 38.18 -13.05
CA ARG A 114 16.31 39.55 -13.37
C ARG A 114 16.98 40.61 -12.49
N LEU A 115 17.17 40.35 -11.19
CA LEU A 115 17.93 41.26 -10.31
C LEU A 115 19.37 41.40 -10.79
N ARG A 116 20.06 40.27 -10.99
CA ARG A 116 21.45 40.27 -11.47
C ARG A 116 21.60 40.95 -12.82
N TRP A 117 20.64 40.80 -13.73
CA TRP A 117 20.68 41.49 -15.02
C TRP A 117 20.49 43.00 -14.87
N ARG A 118 19.61 43.44 -13.96
CA ARG A 118 19.46 44.87 -13.61
C ARG A 118 20.72 45.45 -12.96
N ASP A 119 21.37 44.71 -12.07
CA ASP A 119 22.62 45.17 -11.45
C ASP A 119 23.77 45.27 -12.46
N VAL A 120 23.87 44.31 -13.39
CA VAL A 120 24.87 44.35 -14.46
C VAL A 120 24.61 45.51 -15.43
N VAL A 121 23.35 45.77 -15.81
CA VAL A 121 22.99 46.93 -16.64
C VAL A 121 23.28 48.24 -15.90
N ALA A 122 22.95 48.35 -14.62
CA ALA A 122 23.23 49.54 -13.80
C ALA A 122 24.74 49.79 -13.59
N LEU A 123 25.54 48.73 -13.50
CA LEU A 123 27.00 48.84 -13.45
C LEU A 123 27.60 49.30 -14.79
N TRP A 124 27.01 48.87 -15.91
CA TRP A 124 27.44 49.29 -17.26
C TRP A 124 27.09 50.76 -17.54
N ASP A 125 25.88 51.18 -17.17
CA ASP A 125 25.40 52.57 -17.27
C ASP A 125 26.25 53.54 -16.43
N ARG A 126 26.75 53.07 -15.27
CA ARG A 126 27.70 53.83 -14.43
C ARG A 126 29.13 53.83 -15.00
N ARG A 127 29.46 52.96 -15.95
CA ARG A 127 30.79 52.81 -16.53
C ARG A 127 30.95 53.52 -17.88
N ASP A 128 30.07 54.47 -18.20
CA ASP A 128 30.37 55.53 -19.15
C ASP A 128 30.87 56.79 -18.40
N PRO A 129 32.17 56.87 -18.06
CA PRO A 129 32.84 58.15 -17.97
C PRO A 129 33.91 58.19 -19.05
N GLU A 130 33.82 59.16 -19.96
CA GLU A 130 34.96 60.03 -20.27
C GLU A 130 36.32 59.30 -20.31
N ALA A 131 36.45 58.27 -21.16
CA ALA A 131 37.69 57.52 -21.33
C ALA A 131 38.68 58.37 -22.13
N GLY A 132 39.19 59.43 -21.50
CA GLY A 132 40.36 60.16 -21.95
C GLY A 132 41.54 59.20 -21.94
N THR A 133 41.89 58.68 -23.11
CA THR A 133 43.13 57.95 -23.34
C THR A 133 44.30 58.90 -23.07
N GLN A 134 44.86 58.86 -21.87
CA GLN A 134 46.18 59.45 -21.61
C GLN A 134 47.22 58.39 -21.95
N THR A 135 47.85 58.55 -23.11
CA THR A 135 49.02 57.79 -23.54
C THR A 135 50.21 58.21 -22.67
N LEU A 136 50.64 57.31 -21.78
CA LEU A 136 51.85 57.47 -21.00
C LEU A 136 53.02 56.91 -21.82
N GLU A 137 53.77 57.79 -22.48
CA GLU A 137 55.08 57.47 -23.02
C GLU A 137 56.13 57.64 -21.91
N MET A 138 56.95 56.60 -21.72
CA MET A 138 58.07 56.63 -20.78
C MET A 138 59.34 56.29 -21.58
N ASP A 139 60.15 57.31 -21.86
CA ASP A 139 61.45 57.16 -22.51
C ASP A 139 62.48 56.71 -21.47
N ASN A 140 63.14 55.59 -21.74
CA ASN A 140 64.17 54.99 -20.88
C ASN A 140 65.52 55.20 -21.57
N GLN A 141 66.20 56.29 -21.24
CA GLN A 141 67.56 56.51 -21.72
C GLN A 141 68.51 55.58 -20.97
N GLY A 142 68.95 54.55 -21.68
CA GLY A 142 69.89 53.55 -21.20
C GLY A 142 71.27 54.13 -20.86
N PHE A 143 71.77 53.62 -19.74
CA PHE A 143 73.15 53.55 -19.23
C PHE A 143 74.30 54.00 -20.15
N TRP A 144 75.11 54.93 -19.62
CA TRP A 144 76.58 54.80 -19.45
C TRP A 144 76.99 55.44 -18.11
#